data_AF-A0A845A8Z0-F1
#
_entry.id   AF-A0A845A8Z0-F1
#
_cell.length_a   1.000
_cell.length_b   1.000
_cell.length_c   1.000
_cell.angle_alpha   90.00
_cell.angle_beta   90.00
_cell.angle_gamma   90.00
#
_symmetry.space_group_name_H-M   'P 1'
#
loop_
_entity.id
_entity.type
_entity.pdbx_description
1 polymer ?
#
loop_
_entity_poly.entity_id
_entity_poly.type
_entity_poly.pdbx_seq_one_letter_code
_entity_poly.pdbx_strand_id
1 'polypeptide(L)'
;MRIYTSEAFETNTCSANIAVEENIEAMILLDGLQPSIWCGYSNAAKAIGRVWNGASSLSFGIARLKAGEMSALLCHLTEKLEALGDDGIALPTRNSVRLVEAHVTNDELLIVDFTIDGVCIPIAFPDHLFHERGRDWKECLSVRYLEHVDAARKHRKELSKRDIAMRSSFAALVRNIGHDCRGAWLRMSPISCLSTIGFDRDPYDHALVIWDEKLDEKLEGYTVWNARELRSLAPIYRNDQRRLFKRRSKTREASALGMVDTVTEALLQALGRQAEGVWAECVEKMRRGEEIGFSHLGRNGAEYLFEFRQGVLSCSIRFNGGIYTAGRLQLNSELNETLYASAKGRLLSDFVDHPAFRQSKVKISKVSRYQGATELHHQIRTKLIYPQVQSIARPIGG
;
A
#
# COMPACT_ATOMS: atom_id res chain seq x y z
N MET A 1 -8.43 -4.75 -20.21
CA MET A 1 -7.46 -4.37 -19.18
C MET A 1 -6.53 -5.55 -18.99
N ARG A 2 -5.33 -5.53 -19.58
CA ARG A 2 -4.32 -6.56 -19.32
C ARG A 2 -3.72 -6.26 -17.96
N ILE A 3 -4.26 -6.90 -16.93
CA ILE A 3 -3.54 -7.09 -15.68
C ILE A 3 -2.34 -7.96 -16.05
N TYR A 4 -1.12 -7.59 -15.64
CA TYR A 4 0.08 -8.40 -15.87
C TYR A 4 -0.16 -9.83 -15.36
N THR A 5 -0.60 -10.71 -16.26
CA THR A 5 -0.59 -12.16 -16.06
C THR A 5 0.87 -12.58 -16.11
N SER A 6 1.21 -13.70 -15.47
CA SER A 6 2.59 -14.19 -15.44
C SER A 6 3.23 -14.36 -16.83
N GLU A 7 2.42 -14.42 -17.89
CA GLU A 7 2.85 -14.51 -19.29
C GLU A 7 3.48 -13.21 -19.83
N ALA A 8 3.11 -12.03 -19.33
CA ALA A 8 3.68 -10.76 -19.81
C ALA A 8 5.17 -10.60 -19.46
N PHE A 9 5.67 -11.37 -18.49
CA PHE A 9 7.08 -11.37 -18.07
C PHE A 9 7.94 -12.40 -18.83
N GLU A 10 7.36 -13.27 -19.64
CA GLU A 10 8.09 -14.38 -20.30
C GLU A 10 8.56 -14.05 -21.73
N THR A 11 8.10 -12.94 -22.32
CA THR A 11 8.47 -12.56 -23.68
C THR A 11 9.67 -11.60 -23.69
N ASN A 12 10.85 -12.16 -24.00
CA ASN A 12 12.12 -11.49 -24.36
C ASN A 12 12.03 -10.66 -25.67
N THR A 13 10.93 -9.97 -25.92
CA THR A 13 10.81 -9.09 -27.08
C THR A 13 11.39 -7.72 -26.74
N CYS A 14 12.53 -7.43 -27.37
CA CYS A 14 13.14 -6.11 -27.45
C CYS A 14 12.07 -5.08 -27.84
N SER A 15 11.60 -4.31 -26.86
CA SER A 15 10.58 -3.28 -27.05
C SER A 15 11.14 -2.01 -26.41
N ALA A 16 11.47 -1.04 -27.25
CA ALA A 16 12.04 0.24 -26.86
C ALA A 16 11.13 1.08 -25.93
N ASN A 17 9.91 0.60 -25.60
CA ASN A 17 8.89 1.34 -24.86
C ASN A 17 8.36 0.65 -23.58
N ILE A 18 8.95 -0.46 -23.13
CA ILE A 18 8.49 -1.19 -21.92
C ILE A 18 8.37 -0.24 -20.70
N ALA A 19 9.33 0.66 -20.51
CA ALA A 19 9.31 1.62 -19.40
C ALA A 19 8.13 2.62 -19.48
N VAL A 20 7.75 3.03 -20.69
CA VAL A 20 6.63 3.95 -20.91
C VAL A 20 5.30 3.24 -20.69
N GLU A 21 5.17 2.00 -21.18
CA GLU A 21 3.99 1.17 -20.97
C GLU A 21 3.79 0.86 -19.48
N GLU A 22 4.85 0.45 -18.78
CA GLU A 22 4.83 0.25 -17.32
C GLU A 22 4.45 1.52 -16.54
N ASN A 23 4.92 2.70 -16.96
CA ASN A 23 4.54 3.98 -16.35
C ASN A 23 3.04 4.26 -16.53
N ILE A 24 2.51 4.02 -17.72
CA ILE A 24 1.09 4.22 -18.02
C ILE A 24 0.23 3.21 -17.25
N GLU A 25 0.64 1.94 -17.21
CA GLU A 25 -0.08 0.90 -16.49
C GLU A 25 -0.09 1.14 -14.98
N ALA A 26 1.03 1.57 -14.41
CA ALA A 26 1.11 1.97 -13.00
C ALA A 26 0.21 3.18 -12.69
N MET A 27 0.13 4.17 -13.59
CA MET A 27 -0.76 5.32 -13.44
C MET A 27 -2.25 4.93 -13.52
N ILE A 28 -2.63 4.09 -14.50
CA ILE A 28 -4.01 3.57 -14.61
C ILE A 28 -4.39 2.78 -13.36
N LEU A 29 -3.44 2.01 -12.83
CA LEU A 29 -3.62 1.28 -11.58
C LEU A 29 -3.82 2.25 -10.41
N LEU A 30 -2.98 3.27 -10.25
CA LEU A 30 -3.11 4.28 -9.21
C LEU A 30 -4.43 5.06 -9.29
N ASP A 31 -4.88 5.42 -10.49
CA ASP A 31 -6.15 6.13 -10.71
C ASP A 31 -7.38 5.26 -10.43
N GLY A 32 -7.30 3.95 -10.65
CA GLY A 32 -8.37 2.99 -10.37
C GLY A 32 -8.45 2.55 -8.90
N LEU A 33 -7.42 2.83 -8.12
CA LEU A 33 -7.30 2.47 -6.71
C LEU A 33 -7.94 3.57 -5.82
N GLN A 34 -8.70 3.17 -4.78
CA GLN A 34 -9.44 4.13 -3.94
C GLN A 34 -8.51 5.10 -3.18
N PRO A 35 -8.94 6.37 -2.94
CA PRO A 35 -8.10 7.39 -2.28
C PRO A 35 -7.55 7.02 -0.89
N SER A 36 -8.15 6.04 -0.20
CA SER A 36 -7.71 5.58 1.13
C SER A 36 -6.32 4.93 1.15
N ILE A 37 -5.72 4.64 -0.01
CA ILE A 37 -4.39 4.01 -0.13
C ILE A 37 -3.27 5.06 -0.01
N TRP A 38 -3.57 6.33 -0.26
CA TRP A 38 -2.63 7.43 -0.07
C TRP A 38 -2.40 7.78 1.42
N CYS A 39 -3.30 7.32 2.30
CA CYS A 39 -3.38 7.77 3.70
C CYS A 39 -2.50 6.97 4.67
N GLY A 40 -1.79 5.96 4.21
CA GLY A 40 -0.71 5.31 4.95
C GLY A 40 0.48 5.22 4.02
N TYR A 41 1.44 6.13 4.17
CA TYR A 41 2.63 6.29 3.33
C TYR A 41 3.38 4.96 3.11
N SER A 42 2.94 4.13 2.18
CA SER A 42 3.76 3.02 1.69
C SER A 42 4.79 3.66 0.76
N ASN A 43 6.07 3.40 1.04
CA ASN A 43 7.20 3.87 0.25
C ASN A 43 7.02 3.54 -1.25
N ALA A 44 6.27 2.48 -1.57
CA ALA A 44 5.94 2.06 -2.92
C ALA A 44 5.22 3.11 -3.80
N ALA A 45 4.18 3.78 -3.28
CA ALA A 45 3.42 4.77 -4.07
C ALA A 45 4.29 5.98 -4.44
N LYS A 46 5.18 6.37 -3.52
CA LYS A 46 6.14 7.45 -3.73
C LYS A 46 7.07 7.13 -4.90
N ALA A 47 7.60 5.91 -4.99
CA ALA A 47 8.53 5.51 -6.05
C ALA A 47 7.94 5.48 -7.48
N ILE A 48 6.62 5.26 -7.62
CA ILE A 48 5.92 5.28 -8.92
C ILE A 48 5.83 6.72 -9.45
N GLY A 49 5.48 7.68 -8.58
CA GLY A 49 5.38 9.09 -8.94
C GLY A 49 4.28 9.42 -9.97
N ARG A 50 4.22 10.69 -10.35
CA ARG A 50 3.30 11.23 -11.34
C ARG A 50 4.03 11.50 -12.66
N VAL A 51 3.58 10.87 -13.74
CA VAL A 51 4.10 11.11 -15.08
C VAL A 51 3.76 12.52 -15.55
N TRP A 52 4.73 13.21 -16.15
CA TRP A 52 4.50 14.51 -16.75
C TRP A 52 3.63 14.40 -18.01
N ASN A 53 2.58 15.22 -18.08
CA ASN A 53 1.66 15.22 -19.23
C ASN A 53 2.26 15.86 -20.51
N GLY A 54 3.49 16.40 -20.45
CA GLY A 54 4.17 17.06 -21.57
C GLY A 54 3.73 18.50 -21.84
N ALA A 55 2.82 19.06 -21.04
CA ALA A 55 2.22 20.37 -21.29
C ALA A 55 2.19 21.28 -20.06
N SER A 56 2.03 20.73 -18.84
CA SER A 56 1.99 21.50 -17.62
C SER A 56 3.39 21.93 -17.19
N SER A 57 3.48 23.04 -16.45
CA SER A 57 4.69 23.32 -15.70
C SER A 57 4.83 22.30 -14.57
N LEU A 58 6.07 21.91 -14.28
CA LEU A 58 6.43 21.04 -13.16
C LEU A 58 6.78 21.93 -11.97
N SER A 59 6.15 21.69 -10.83
CA SER A 59 6.56 22.28 -9.56
C SER A 59 7.02 21.13 -8.68
N PHE A 60 8.18 21.26 -8.04
CA PHE A 60 8.76 20.22 -7.21
C PHE A 60 9.75 20.83 -6.21
N GLY A 61 9.62 20.49 -4.93
CA GLY A 61 10.32 21.19 -3.85
C GLY A 61 10.00 22.69 -3.89
N ILE A 62 11.04 23.52 -3.85
CA ILE A 62 10.93 24.98 -4.03
C ILE A 62 11.08 25.44 -5.50
N ALA A 63 11.32 24.51 -6.44
CA ALA A 63 11.58 24.81 -7.85
C ALA A 63 10.32 24.75 -8.73
N ARG A 64 10.31 25.54 -9.81
CA ARG A 64 9.24 25.50 -10.84
C ARG A 64 9.81 25.51 -12.25
N LEU A 65 9.69 24.41 -12.97
CA LEU A 65 10.16 24.26 -14.36
C LEU A 65 9.01 24.44 -15.35
N LYS A 66 9.17 25.38 -16.31
CA LYS A 66 8.15 25.58 -17.36
C LYS A 66 8.17 24.41 -18.34
N ALA A 67 7.01 24.10 -18.91
CA ALA A 67 6.86 23.01 -19.88
C ALA A 67 7.87 23.12 -21.05
N GLY A 68 8.01 24.31 -21.64
CA GLY A 68 8.96 24.53 -22.74
C GLY A 68 10.43 24.36 -22.34
N GLU A 69 10.78 24.58 -21.06
CA GLU A 69 12.14 24.34 -20.57
C GLU A 69 12.43 22.83 -20.48
N MET A 70 11.47 22.05 -19.99
CA MET A 70 11.57 20.59 -19.93
C MET A 70 11.58 19.98 -21.34
N SER A 71 10.71 20.44 -22.24
CA SER A 71 10.72 20.00 -23.64
C SER A 71 12.07 20.28 -24.32
N ALA A 72 12.67 21.45 -24.06
CA ALA A 72 13.99 21.78 -24.60
C ALA A 72 15.09 20.90 -24.01
N LEU A 73 15.03 20.57 -22.71
CA LEU A 73 15.97 19.63 -22.10
C LEU A 73 15.84 18.23 -22.72
N LEU A 74 14.62 17.72 -22.88
CA LEU A 74 14.38 16.42 -23.52
C LEU A 74 14.89 16.41 -24.97
N CYS A 75 14.60 17.44 -25.76
CA CYS A 75 15.10 17.56 -27.14
C CYS A 75 16.63 17.51 -27.18
N HIS A 76 17.29 18.24 -26.28
CA HIS A 76 18.74 18.26 -26.20
C HIS A 76 19.33 16.90 -25.79
N LEU A 77 18.70 16.21 -24.83
CA LEU A 77 19.07 14.84 -24.47
C LEU A 77 18.90 13.87 -25.64
N THR A 78 17.79 13.97 -26.37
CA THR A 78 17.52 13.16 -27.56
C THR A 78 18.61 13.34 -28.61
N GLU A 79 18.94 14.59 -28.99
CA GLU A 79 20.01 14.87 -29.96
C GLU A 79 21.36 14.26 -29.54
N LYS A 80 21.72 14.38 -28.26
CA LYS A 80 22.97 13.84 -27.73
C LYS A 80 22.98 12.31 -27.72
N LEU A 81 21.86 11.68 -27.40
CA LEU A 81 21.73 10.22 -27.40
C LEU A 81 21.70 9.63 -28.82
N GLU A 82 21.03 10.29 -29.75
CA GLU A 82 21.05 9.92 -31.18
C GLU A 82 22.48 9.94 -31.72
N ALA A 83 23.28 10.94 -31.33
CA ALA A 83 24.68 11.04 -31.71
C ALA A 83 25.56 9.90 -31.16
N LEU A 84 25.13 9.18 -30.10
CA LEU A 84 25.86 8.01 -29.59
C LEU A 84 25.68 6.76 -30.47
N GLY A 85 24.62 6.70 -31.30
CA GLY A 85 24.36 5.61 -32.23
C GLY A 85 24.21 4.23 -31.59
N ASP A 86 23.69 4.15 -30.36
CA ASP A 86 23.50 2.88 -29.64
C ASP A 86 22.04 2.46 -29.66
N ASP A 87 21.71 1.48 -30.52
CA ASP A 87 20.35 0.95 -30.68
C ASP A 87 19.78 0.32 -29.40
N GLY A 88 20.62 0.03 -28.40
CA GLY A 88 20.18 -0.46 -27.11
C GLY A 88 19.53 0.61 -26.23
N ILE A 89 19.71 1.90 -26.53
CA ILE A 89 19.26 3.02 -25.69
C ILE A 89 18.00 3.63 -26.29
N ALA A 90 16.91 3.63 -25.51
CA ALA A 90 15.69 4.31 -25.91
C ALA A 90 15.80 5.82 -25.71
N LEU A 91 15.31 6.59 -26.68
CA LEU A 91 15.28 8.05 -26.60
C LEU A 91 14.24 8.52 -25.56
N PRO A 92 14.56 9.51 -24.71
CA PRO A 92 13.65 9.99 -23.70
C PRO A 92 12.45 10.70 -24.34
N THR A 93 11.27 10.46 -23.78
CA THR A 93 10.02 11.11 -24.20
C THR A 93 9.40 11.85 -23.02
N ARG A 94 8.26 12.53 -23.23
CA ARG A 94 7.51 13.13 -22.12
C ARG A 94 7.14 12.11 -21.02
N ASN A 95 6.92 10.85 -21.40
CA ASN A 95 6.53 9.78 -20.47
C ASN A 95 7.74 9.22 -19.68
N SER A 96 8.95 9.62 -20.04
CA SER A 96 10.17 9.36 -19.29
C SER A 96 10.31 10.30 -18.09
N VAL A 97 9.51 11.36 -18.01
CA VAL A 97 9.60 12.37 -16.95
C VAL A 97 8.55 12.10 -15.88
N ARG A 98 8.99 12.00 -14.62
CA ARG A 98 8.11 11.78 -13.47
C ARG A 98 8.46 12.71 -12.31
N LEU A 99 7.46 13.07 -11.51
CA LEU A 99 7.65 13.68 -10.21
C LEU A 99 7.40 12.64 -9.12
N VAL A 100 8.36 12.45 -8.23
CA VAL A 100 8.30 11.47 -7.14
C VAL A 100 8.50 12.18 -5.80
N GLU A 101 7.68 11.89 -4.80
CA GLU A 101 7.89 12.43 -3.45
C GLU A 101 9.06 11.71 -2.75
N ALA A 102 10.07 12.44 -2.28
CA ALA A 102 11.23 11.87 -1.59
C ALA A 102 10.84 11.30 -0.22
N HIS A 103 11.35 10.12 0.11
CA HIS A 103 11.04 9.39 1.35
C HIS A 103 11.39 10.12 2.65
N VAL A 104 12.45 10.94 2.64
CA VAL A 104 13.05 11.49 3.86
C VAL A 104 12.67 12.95 4.09
N THR A 105 12.48 13.71 3.03
CA THR A 105 12.28 15.17 3.12
C THR A 105 10.88 15.63 2.71
N ASN A 106 10.03 14.73 2.19
CA ASN A 106 8.77 15.06 1.50
C ASN A 106 8.93 16.06 0.34
N ASP A 107 10.16 16.29 -0.14
CA ASP A 107 10.40 17.11 -1.33
C ASP A 107 10.12 16.28 -2.58
N GLU A 108 9.44 16.87 -3.57
CA GLU A 108 9.29 16.23 -4.87
C GLU A 108 10.64 16.25 -5.63
N LEU A 109 11.04 15.10 -6.15
CA LEU A 109 12.18 14.89 -7.04
C LEU A 109 11.70 14.84 -8.49
N LEU A 110 12.43 15.51 -9.37
CA LEU A 110 12.27 15.32 -10.80
C LEU A 110 13.06 14.09 -11.25
N ILE A 111 12.39 13.13 -11.87
CA ILE A 111 13.02 11.94 -12.44
C ILE A 111 12.94 12.03 -13.96
N VAL A 112 14.06 11.72 -14.63
CA VAL A 112 14.09 11.40 -16.05
C VAL A 112 14.59 9.97 -16.20
N ASP A 113 13.69 9.07 -16.57
CA ASP A 113 13.98 7.68 -16.86
C ASP A 113 14.74 7.56 -18.20
N PHE A 114 15.72 6.66 -18.27
CA PHE A 114 16.26 6.18 -19.55
C PHE A 114 16.19 4.67 -19.61
N THR A 115 16.08 4.12 -20.82
CA THR A 115 16.04 2.66 -21.01
C THR A 115 17.26 2.22 -21.78
N ILE A 116 17.95 1.19 -21.30
CA ILE A 116 19.02 0.50 -22.01
C ILE A 116 18.76 -1.01 -21.99
N ASP A 117 18.69 -1.65 -23.17
CA ASP A 117 18.37 -3.08 -23.32
C ASP A 117 17.11 -3.52 -22.56
N GLY A 118 16.09 -2.67 -22.54
CA GLY A 118 14.84 -2.91 -21.80
C GLY A 118 14.92 -2.67 -20.29
N VAL A 119 16.10 -2.35 -19.73
CA VAL A 119 16.26 -1.97 -18.32
C VAL A 119 16.01 -0.47 -18.18
N CYS A 120 15.01 -0.11 -17.37
CA CYS A 120 14.69 1.28 -17.05
C CYS A 120 15.50 1.77 -15.85
N ILE A 121 16.25 2.86 -16.03
CA ILE A 121 17.10 3.47 -15.00
C ILE A 121 16.55 4.89 -14.70
N PRO A 122 16.01 5.12 -13.50
CA PRO A 122 15.51 6.44 -13.10
C PRO A 122 16.64 7.33 -12.60
N ILE A 123 16.86 8.48 -13.26
CA ILE A 123 17.80 9.49 -12.81
C ILE A 123 17.05 10.63 -12.12
N ALA A 124 17.35 10.84 -10.84
CA ALA A 124 16.77 11.88 -9.99
C ALA A 124 17.59 13.18 -10.03
N PHE A 125 16.89 14.27 -10.28
CA PHE A 125 17.40 15.63 -10.25
C PHE A 125 16.83 16.34 -9.03
N PRO A 126 17.64 16.60 -7.99
CA PRO A 126 17.18 17.32 -6.81
C PRO A 126 16.85 18.78 -7.14
N ASP A 127 15.90 19.34 -6.41
CA ASP A 127 15.33 20.68 -6.65
C ASP A 127 16.35 21.81 -6.59
N HIS A 128 17.35 21.74 -5.70
CA HIS A 128 18.42 22.74 -5.57
C HIS A 128 19.19 22.99 -6.88
N LEU A 129 19.26 22.01 -7.79
CA LEU A 129 19.86 22.21 -9.12
C LEU A 129 19.07 23.18 -10.01
N PHE A 130 17.84 23.48 -9.63
CA PHE A 130 16.94 24.39 -10.34
C PHE A 130 16.74 25.73 -9.61
N HIS A 131 17.33 25.91 -8.42
CA HIS A 131 17.21 27.13 -7.63
C HIS A 131 18.09 28.28 -8.12
N GLU A 132 19.32 27.95 -8.55
CA GLU A 132 20.30 28.92 -9.04
C GLU A 132 20.46 28.78 -10.56
N ARG A 133 19.39 29.06 -11.33
CA ARG A 133 19.41 28.94 -12.79
C ARG A 133 20.36 29.95 -13.42
N GLY A 134 21.64 29.59 -13.53
CA GLY A 134 22.60 30.22 -14.43
C GLY A 134 22.26 29.95 -15.90
N ARG A 135 22.99 30.56 -16.85
CA ARG A 135 22.71 30.37 -18.29
C ARG A 135 22.84 28.92 -18.77
N ASP A 136 23.64 28.09 -18.08
CA ASP A 136 24.06 26.77 -18.58
C ASP A 136 23.50 25.59 -17.78
N TRP A 137 22.43 25.80 -17.00
CA TRP A 137 21.86 24.72 -16.17
C TRP A 137 21.45 23.49 -17.00
N LYS A 138 20.91 23.69 -18.22
CA LYS A 138 20.53 22.59 -19.12
C LYS A 138 21.73 21.73 -19.51
N GLU A 139 22.83 22.36 -19.91
CA GLU A 139 24.05 21.65 -20.28
C GLU A 139 24.60 20.86 -19.10
N CYS A 140 24.63 21.46 -17.90
CA CYS A 140 25.06 20.78 -16.68
C CYS A 140 24.22 19.53 -16.37
N LEU A 141 22.88 19.63 -16.45
CA LEU A 141 22.00 18.49 -16.23
C LEU A 141 22.17 17.41 -17.32
N SER A 142 22.34 17.82 -18.57
CA SER A 142 22.55 16.91 -19.68
C SER A 142 23.88 16.17 -19.59
N VAL A 143 24.97 16.83 -19.20
CA VAL A 143 26.26 16.18 -18.96
C VAL A 143 26.13 15.11 -17.88
N ARG A 144 25.54 15.44 -16.73
CA ARG A 144 25.32 14.46 -15.63
C ARG A 144 24.47 13.27 -16.07
N TYR A 145 23.40 13.53 -16.81
CA TYR A 145 22.56 12.45 -17.36
C TYR A 145 23.34 11.56 -18.32
N LEU A 146 24.13 12.14 -19.22
CA LEU A 146 24.92 11.39 -20.20
C LEU A 146 26.08 10.61 -19.55
N GLU A 147 26.66 11.10 -18.44
CA GLU A 147 27.62 10.34 -17.63
C GLU A 147 27.00 9.04 -17.11
N HIS A 148 25.75 9.10 -16.63
CA HIS A 148 25.01 7.91 -16.19
C HIS A 148 24.70 6.96 -17.34
N VAL A 149 24.31 7.49 -18.50
CA VAL A 149 24.08 6.69 -19.70
C VAL A 149 25.36 5.97 -20.13
N ASP A 150 26.49 6.68 -20.22
CA ASP A 150 27.77 6.09 -20.58
C ASP A 150 28.22 5.01 -19.58
N ALA A 151 28.04 5.25 -18.29
CA ALA A 151 28.31 4.27 -17.26
C ALA A 151 27.41 3.02 -17.42
N ALA A 152 26.12 3.20 -17.67
CA ALA A 152 25.20 2.08 -17.92
C ALA A 152 25.54 1.30 -19.19
N ARG A 153 26.01 1.96 -20.26
CA ARG A 153 26.49 1.28 -21.48
C ARG A 153 27.65 0.33 -21.19
N LYS A 154 28.61 0.77 -20.37
CA LYS A 154 29.78 -0.03 -19.96
C LYS A 154 29.38 -1.28 -19.16
N HIS A 155 28.27 -1.23 -18.42
CA HIS A 155 27.79 -2.28 -17.52
C HIS A 155 26.45 -2.91 -17.93
N ARG A 156 26.09 -2.81 -19.22
CA ARG A 156 24.76 -3.21 -19.72
C ARG A 156 24.44 -4.68 -19.45
N LYS A 157 25.44 -5.58 -19.55
CA LYS A 157 25.25 -7.02 -19.32
C LYS A 157 24.93 -7.34 -17.86
N GLU A 158 25.63 -6.69 -16.94
CA GLU A 158 25.40 -6.84 -15.50
C GLU A 158 24.02 -6.31 -15.12
N LEU A 159 23.64 -5.14 -15.65
CA LEU A 159 22.33 -4.53 -15.47
C LEU A 159 21.20 -5.44 -15.96
N SER A 160 21.25 -5.91 -17.22
CA SER A 160 20.23 -6.79 -17.78
C SER A 160 20.12 -8.10 -16.99
N LYS A 161 21.24 -8.71 -16.60
CA LYS A 161 21.24 -9.94 -15.80
C LYS A 161 20.57 -9.73 -14.45
N ARG A 162 20.85 -8.60 -13.79
CA ARG A 162 20.26 -8.24 -12.50
C ARG A 162 18.77 -7.98 -12.64
N ASP A 163 18.37 -7.20 -13.64
CA ASP A 163 16.98 -6.85 -13.89
C ASP A 163 16.12 -8.09 -14.19
N ILE A 164 16.60 -9.00 -15.03
CA ILE A 164 15.95 -10.29 -15.31
C ILE A 164 15.76 -11.11 -14.02
N ALA A 165 16.79 -11.17 -13.18
CA ALA A 165 16.72 -11.91 -11.91
C ALA A 165 15.71 -11.29 -10.92
N MET A 166 15.65 -9.95 -10.87
CA MET A 166 14.67 -9.21 -10.06
C MET A 166 13.26 -9.44 -10.58
N ARG A 167 13.01 -9.24 -11.88
CA ARG A 167 11.70 -9.44 -12.53
C ARG A 167 11.19 -10.86 -12.35
N SER A 168 12.03 -11.86 -12.60
CA SER A 168 11.68 -13.28 -12.39
C SER A 168 11.33 -13.57 -10.93
N SER A 169 12.06 -12.98 -9.98
CA SER A 169 11.80 -13.16 -8.55
C SER A 169 10.53 -12.45 -8.09
N PHE A 170 10.24 -11.28 -8.67
CA PHE A 170 9.01 -10.54 -8.41
C PHE A 170 7.78 -11.25 -8.96
N ALA A 171 7.85 -11.77 -10.19
CA ALA A 171 6.78 -12.59 -10.76
C ALA A 171 6.54 -13.86 -9.91
N ALA A 172 7.62 -14.51 -9.44
CA ALA A 172 7.51 -15.64 -8.53
C ALA A 172 6.91 -15.25 -7.16
N LEU A 173 7.27 -14.08 -6.63
CA LEU A 173 6.69 -13.53 -5.39
C LEU A 173 5.18 -13.37 -5.53
N VAL A 174 4.71 -12.66 -6.56
CA VAL A 174 3.27 -12.45 -6.84
C VAL A 174 2.54 -13.78 -6.93
N ARG A 175 3.08 -14.74 -7.69
CA ARG A 175 2.51 -16.09 -7.83
C ARG A 175 2.43 -16.84 -6.51
N ASN A 176 3.47 -16.74 -5.68
CA ASN A 176 3.56 -17.46 -4.40
C ASN A 176 2.69 -16.85 -3.30
N ILE A 177 2.44 -15.53 -3.35
CA ILE A 177 1.42 -14.89 -2.52
C ILE A 177 0.03 -15.37 -2.97
N GLY A 178 -0.25 -15.31 -4.28
CA GLY A 178 -1.52 -15.70 -4.88
C GLY A 178 -2.68 -14.80 -4.44
N HIS A 179 -3.91 -15.34 -4.46
CA HIS A 179 -5.08 -14.70 -3.82
C HIS A 179 -5.40 -13.29 -4.33
N ASP A 180 -5.40 -13.13 -5.65
CA ASP A 180 -5.56 -11.86 -6.38
C ASP A 180 -4.47 -10.81 -6.12
N CYS A 181 -3.33 -11.20 -5.53
CA CYS A 181 -2.14 -10.35 -5.50
C CYS A 181 -1.66 -10.07 -6.93
N ARG A 182 -1.32 -8.81 -7.22
CA ARG A 182 -0.82 -8.36 -8.52
C ARG A 182 0.46 -7.55 -8.35
N GLY A 183 1.40 -7.72 -9.28
CA GLY A 183 2.54 -6.81 -9.39
C GLY A 183 2.07 -5.45 -9.92
N ALA A 184 2.48 -4.38 -9.24
CA ALA A 184 2.16 -3.01 -9.64
C ALA A 184 3.40 -2.25 -10.14
N TRP A 185 4.55 -2.48 -9.51
CA TRP A 185 5.79 -1.79 -9.84
C TRP A 185 7.00 -2.63 -9.47
N LEU A 186 8.04 -2.57 -10.30
CA LEU A 186 9.38 -3.03 -9.96
C LEU A 186 10.39 -2.25 -10.79
N ARG A 187 11.16 -1.37 -10.15
CA ARG A 187 12.24 -0.63 -10.82
C ARG A 187 13.40 -0.39 -9.88
N MET A 188 14.56 -0.11 -10.45
CA MET A 188 15.68 0.43 -9.67
C MET A 188 15.23 1.71 -8.95
N SER A 189 15.68 1.91 -7.72
CA SER A 189 15.39 3.14 -6.99
C SER A 189 16.01 4.34 -7.69
N PRO A 190 15.41 5.54 -7.59
CA PRO A 190 15.92 6.74 -8.25
C PRO A 190 17.38 7.04 -7.86
N ILE A 191 18.23 7.18 -8.86
CA ILE A 191 19.67 7.43 -8.69
C ILE A 191 19.91 8.92 -8.81
N SER A 192 20.52 9.53 -7.81
CA SER A 192 20.84 10.96 -7.86
C SER A 192 21.81 11.24 -9.02
N CYS A 193 21.51 12.26 -9.83
CA CYS A 193 22.42 12.78 -10.86
C CYS A 193 23.75 13.36 -10.31
N LEU A 194 23.89 13.42 -8.98
CA LEU A 194 25.11 13.81 -8.28
C LEU A 194 25.93 12.61 -7.79
N SER A 195 25.41 11.39 -7.94
CA SER A 195 26.01 10.16 -7.45
C SER A 195 26.52 9.29 -8.60
N THR A 196 27.27 8.23 -8.29
CA THR A 196 27.65 7.22 -9.29
C THR A 196 26.66 6.06 -9.25
N ILE A 197 26.33 5.49 -10.41
CA ILE A 197 25.50 4.27 -10.46
C ILE A 197 26.27 3.10 -9.82
N GLY A 198 25.68 2.50 -8.79
CA GLY A 198 26.09 1.22 -8.22
C GLY A 198 25.36 0.07 -8.91
N PHE A 199 25.87 -0.41 -10.04
CA PHE A 199 25.20 -1.43 -10.88
C PHE A 199 24.80 -2.72 -10.13
N ASP A 200 25.59 -3.12 -9.13
CA ASP A 200 25.36 -4.29 -8.27
C ASP A 200 24.76 -3.94 -6.89
N ARG A 201 24.70 -2.64 -6.55
CA ARG A 201 24.39 -2.15 -5.21
C ARG A 201 23.11 -1.34 -5.14
N ASP A 202 22.73 -0.59 -6.17
CA ASP A 202 21.57 0.31 -6.13
C ASP A 202 20.28 -0.51 -5.99
N PRO A 203 19.44 -0.25 -4.99
CA PRO A 203 18.29 -1.10 -4.72
C PRO A 203 17.19 -0.95 -5.77
N TYR A 204 16.16 -1.79 -5.66
CA TYR A 204 14.93 -1.70 -6.42
C TYR A 204 13.77 -1.36 -5.49
N ASP A 205 12.84 -0.55 -5.97
CA ASP A 205 11.53 -0.38 -5.35
C ASP A 205 10.53 -1.29 -6.03
N HIS A 206 9.73 -1.99 -5.21
CA HIS A 206 8.63 -2.81 -5.69
C HIS A 206 7.32 -2.33 -5.07
N ALA A 207 6.22 -2.56 -5.80
CA ALA A 207 4.87 -2.35 -5.32
C ALA A 207 3.96 -3.50 -5.76
N LEU A 208 3.09 -3.95 -4.86
CA LEU A 208 2.12 -5.01 -5.03
C LEU A 208 0.72 -4.43 -4.76
N VAL A 209 -0.26 -4.83 -5.56
CA VAL A 209 -1.66 -4.69 -5.17
C VAL A 209 -2.04 -5.91 -4.33
N ILE A 210 -2.46 -5.65 -3.11
CA ILE A 210 -2.90 -6.66 -2.15
C ILE A 210 -4.17 -6.22 -1.44
N TRP A 211 -4.83 -7.13 -0.73
CA TRP A 211 -5.99 -6.79 0.09
C TRP A 211 -5.56 -6.15 1.40
N ASP A 212 -6.32 -5.16 1.87
CA ASP A 212 -6.16 -4.52 3.16
C ASP A 212 -7.13 -5.06 4.23
N GLU A 213 -7.08 -4.46 5.42
CA GLU A 213 -7.91 -4.85 6.57
C GLU A 213 -9.40 -4.58 6.37
N LYS A 214 -9.84 -3.79 5.38
CA LYS A 214 -11.27 -3.58 5.03
C LYS A 214 -11.70 -4.41 3.82
N LEU A 215 -10.81 -5.24 3.28
CA LEU A 215 -11.01 -6.05 2.06
C LEU A 215 -11.08 -5.22 0.77
N ASP A 216 -10.50 -4.02 0.78
CA ASP A 216 -10.25 -3.26 -0.43
C ASP A 216 -8.84 -3.52 -0.93
N GLU A 217 -8.62 -3.22 -2.21
CA GLU A 217 -7.29 -3.24 -2.79
C GLU A 217 -6.46 -2.11 -2.18
N LYS A 218 -5.19 -2.40 -1.86
CA LYS A 218 -4.19 -1.42 -1.47
C LYS A 218 -2.87 -1.65 -2.19
N LEU A 219 -2.09 -0.59 -2.30
CA LEU A 219 -0.73 -0.63 -2.81
C LEU A 219 0.26 -0.77 -1.65
N GLU A 220 0.99 -1.88 -1.62
CA GLU A 220 1.98 -2.21 -0.60
C GLU A 220 3.35 -2.38 -1.28
N GLY A 221 4.42 -1.87 -0.67
CA GLY A 221 5.73 -2.11 -1.24
C GLY A 221 6.86 -1.35 -0.57
N TYR A 222 8.07 -1.82 -0.86
CA TYR A 222 9.29 -1.49 -0.14
C TYR A 222 10.50 -1.53 -1.08
N THR A 223 11.59 -0.92 -0.62
CA THR A 223 12.90 -1.05 -1.24
C THR A 223 13.50 -2.43 -0.94
N VAL A 224 14.11 -3.06 -1.94
CA VAL A 224 14.76 -4.37 -1.88
C VAL A 224 16.10 -4.30 -2.61
N TRP A 225 17.13 -4.91 -2.06
CA TRP A 225 18.48 -4.83 -2.62
C TRP A 225 18.73 -5.90 -3.68
N ASN A 226 18.05 -7.05 -3.55
CA ASN A 226 18.33 -8.22 -4.36
C ASN A 226 17.14 -9.18 -4.50
N ALA A 227 17.28 -10.09 -5.44
CA ALA A 227 16.27 -11.09 -5.79
C ALA A 227 15.94 -12.06 -4.64
N ARG A 228 16.89 -12.29 -3.71
CA ARG A 228 16.67 -13.16 -2.54
C ARG A 228 15.73 -12.52 -1.54
N GLU A 229 15.86 -11.22 -1.31
CA GLU A 229 14.94 -10.46 -0.45
C GLU A 229 13.51 -10.52 -0.97
N LEU A 230 13.29 -10.28 -2.26
CA LEU A 230 11.95 -10.43 -2.87
C LEU A 230 11.34 -11.81 -2.60
N ARG A 231 12.10 -12.89 -2.80
CA ARG A 231 11.60 -14.26 -2.55
C ARG A 231 11.24 -14.49 -1.08
N SER A 232 11.92 -13.83 -0.15
CA SER A 232 11.66 -13.96 1.28
C SER A 232 10.37 -13.27 1.75
N LEU A 233 9.77 -12.41 0.92
CA LEU A 233 8.54 -11.69 1.25
C LEU A 233 7.29 -12.57 1.13
N ALA A 234 7.30 -13.63 0.31
CA ALA A 234 6.09 -14.42 0.04
C ALA A 234 5.45 -15.01 1.31
N PRO A 235 6.21 -15.63 2.25
CA PRO A 235 5.64 -16.16 3.49
C PRO A 235 5.00 -15.10 4.39
N ILE A 236 5.47 -13.84 4.32
CA ILE A 236 4.97 -12.72 5.13
C ILE A 236 3.52 -12.42 4.74
N TYR A 237 3.23 -12.35 3.44
CA TYR A 237 1.89 -11.97 2.94
C TYR A 237 0.94 -13.14 2.78
N ARG A 238 1.43 -14.33 2.40
CA ARG A 238 0.60 -15.42 1.87
C ARG A 238 -0.56 -15.81 2.76
N ASN A 239 -0.31 -15.97 4.07
CA ASN A 239 -1.34 -16.42 5.01
C ASN A 239 -2.42 -15.36 5.25
N ASP A 240 -2.04 -14.08 5.28
CA ASP A 240 -2.99 -12.98 5.47
C ASP A 240 -3.78 -12.74 4.20
N GLN A 241 -3.13 -12.68 3.05
CA GLN A 241 -3.81 -12.54 1.76
C GLN A 241 -4.76 -13.69 1.47
N ARG A 242 -4.41 -14.93 1.81
CA ARG A 242 -5.33 -16.07 1.74
C ARG A 242 -6.60 -15.85 2.56
N ARG A 243 -6.45 -15.34 3.79
CA ARG A 243 -7.56 -15.08 4.71
C ARG A 243 -8.44 -13.93 4.20
N LEU A 244 -7.81 -12.83 3.79
CA LEU A 244 -8.49 -11.65 3.26
C LEU A 244 -9.25 -11.98 1.97
N PHE A 245 -8.60 -12.65 1.02
CA PHE A 245 -9.24 -13.08 -0.22
C PHE A 245 -10.47 -13.97 0.03
N LYS A 246 -10.35 -14.99 0.90
CA LYS A 246 -11.50 -15.84 1.25
C LYS A 246 -12.66 -15.03 1.84
N ARG A 247 -12.35 -14.04 2.69
CA ARG A 247 -13.36 -13.15 3.28
C ARG A 247 -13.97 -12.22 2.24
N ARG A 248 -13.15 -11.70 1.32
CA ARG A 248 -13.58 -10.85 0.20
C ARG A 248 -14.50 -11.58 -0.76
N SER A 249 -14.19 -12.83 -1.11
CA SER A 249 -15.07 -13.68 -1.93
C SER A 249 -16.42 -13.87 -1.23
N LYS A 250 -16.41 -14.21 0.07
CA LYS A 250 -17.63 -14.39 0.86
C LYS A 250 -18.48 -13.12 0.95
N THR A 251 -17.88 -11.95 1.17
CA THR A 251 -18.63 -10.68 1.23
C THR A 251 -19.17 -10.28 -0.13
N ARG A 252 -18.41 -10.50 -1.21
CA ARG A 252 -18.83 -10.27 -2.59
C ARG A 252 -20.02 -11.15 -3.00
N GLU A 253 -19.93 -12.45 -2.74
CA GLU A 253 -20.99 -13.43 -3.04
C GLU A 253 -22.31 -13.09 -2.32
N ALA A 254 -22.20 -12.53 -1.11
CA ALA A 254 -23.36 -12.15 -0.32
C ALA A 254 -23.85 -10.72 -0.60
N SER A 255 -23.21 -9.95 -1.49
CA SER A 255 -23.48 -8.51 -1.67
C SER A 255 -23.46 -7.72 -0.35
N ALA A 256 -22.56 -8.12 0.56
CA ALA A 256 -22.38 -7.51 1.86
C ALA A 256 -21.28 -6.43 1.81
N LEU A 257 -21.41 -5.42 2.66
CA LEU A 257 -20.35 -4.42 2.88
C LEU A 257 -19.13 -5.04 3.55
N GLY A 258 -19.37 -5.95 4.49
CA GLY A 258 -18.33 -6.55 5.32
C GLY A 258 -18.92 -7.46 6.39
N MET A 259 -18.21 -7.60 7.49
CA MET A 259 -18.65 -8.37 8.65
C MET A 259 -18.54 -7.54 9.93
N VAL A 260 -19.33 -7.87 10.95
CA VAL A 260 -19.22 -7.35 12.32
C VAL A 260 -19.05 -8.51 13.28
N ASP A 261 -18.18 -8.37 14.27
CA ASP A 261 -18.08 -9.38 15.33
C ASP A 261 -19.20 -9.24 16.38
N THR A 262 -19.50 -10.33 17.09
CA THR A 262 -20.63 -10.37 18.05
C THR A 262 -20.51 -9.39 19.21
N VAL A 263 -19.31 -9.11 19.72
CA VAL A 263 -19.13 -8.15 20.82
C VAL A 263 -19.29 -6.72 20.31
N THR A 264 -18.77 -6.45 19.12
CA THR A 264 -18.93 -5.17 18.42
C THR A 264 -20.39 -4.89 18.08
N GLU A 265 -21.12 -5.87 17.54
CA GLU A 265 -22.56 -5.76 17.27
C GLU A 265 -23.34 -5.46 18.56
N ALA A 266 -23.02 -6.17 19.65
CA ALA A 266 -23.63 -5.92 20.95
C ALA A 266 -23.31 -4.52 21.51
N LEU A 267 -22.08 -4.04 21.35
CA LEU A 267 -21.69 -2.68 21.74
C LEU A 267 -22.46 -1.62 20.94
N LEU A 268 -22.55 -1.80 19.61
CA LEU A 268 -23.30 -0.87 18.75
C LEU A 268 -24.77 -0.82 19.13
N GLN A 269 -25.41 -1.96 19.41
CA GLN A 269 -26.78 -2.02 19.89
C GLN A 269 -26.96 -1.28 21.22
N ALA A 270 -26.04 -1.45 22.17
CA ALA A 270 -26.06 -0.73 23.45
C ALA A 270 -25.88 0.79 23.28
N LEU A 271 -25.16 1.22 22.24
CA LEU A 271 -24.99 2.63 21.87
C LEU A 271 -26.12 3.19 20.99
N GLY A 272 -27.12 2.37 20.61
CA GLY A 272 -28.19 2.78 19.71
C GLY A 272 -27.74 3.02 18.27
N ARG A 273 -26.65 2.38 17.84
CA ARG A 273 -26.05 2.55 16.50
C ARG A 273 -26.20 1.30 15.65
N GLN A 274 -26.23 1.50 14.34
CA GLN A 274 -26.30 0.43 13.33
C GLN A 274 -24.92 0.15 12.76
N ALA A 275 -24.63 -1.12 12.43
CA ALA A 275 -23.32 -1.56 11.94
C ALA A 275 -22.96 -0.93 10.59
N GLU A 276 -23.94 -0.74 9.72
CA GLU A 276 -23.77 -0.12 8.39
C GLU A 276 -23.28 1.32 8.50
N GLY A 277 -23.88 2.09 9.42
CA GLY A 277 -23.50 3.48 9.65
C GLY A 277 -22.09 3.60 10.21
N VAL A 278 -21.74 2.76 11.18
CA VAL A 278 -20.40 2.74 11.78
C VAL A 278 -19.36 2.28 10.76
N TRP A 279 -19.68 1.30 9.91
CA TRP A 279 -18.83 0.88 8.81
C TRP A 279 -18.50 2.06 7.87
N ALA A 280 -19.53 2.78 7.42
CA ALA A 280 -19.35 3.93 6.54
C ALA A 280 -18.51 5.05 7.19
N GLU A 281 -18.72 5.33 8.47
CA GLU A 281 -17.92 6.31 9.22
C GLU A 281 -16.45 5.88 9.34
N CYS A 282 -16.17 4.60 9.59
CA CYS A 282 -14.80 4.09 9.64
C CYS A 282 -14.10 4.23 8.28
N VAL A 283 -14.79 3.92 7.19
CA VAL A 283 -14.26 4.11 5.82
C VAL A 283 -13.92 5.57 5.56
N GLU A 284 -14.82 6.49 5.94
CA GLU A 284 -14.62 7.93 5.72
C GLU A 284 -13.46 8.49 6.57
N LYS A 285 -13.31 8.04 7.82
CA LYS A 285 -12.17 8.43 8.66
C LYS A 285 -10.83 7.94 8.10
N MET A 286 -10.77 6.68 7.65
CA MET A 286 -9.57 6.15 7.00
C MET A 286 -9.20 6.93 5.74
N ARG A 287 -10.19 7.39 4.94
CA ARG A 287 -9.95 8.25 3.77
C ARG A 287 -9.33 9.60 4.13
N ARG A 288 -9.49 10.06 5.37
CA ARG A 288 -8.91 11.32 5.87
C ARG A 288 -7.56 11.13 6.54
N GLY A 289 -7.03 9.90 6.57
CA GLY A 289 -5.80 9.57 7.29
C GLY A 289 -5.92 9.69 8.81
N GLU A 290 -7.15 9.71 9.34
CA GLU A 290 -7.38 9.56 10.78
C GLU A 290 -7.03 8.11 11.18
N GLU A 291 -6.60 7.91 12.44
CA GLU A 291 -6.42 6.56 12.99
C GLU A 291 -7.63 5.68 12.68
N ILE A 292 -7.39 4.38 12.49
CA ILE A 292 -8.41 3.39 12.17
C ILE A 292 -9.31 3.24 13.39
N GLY A 293 -10.25 4.18 13.52
CA GLY A 293 -11.27 4.22 14.54
C GLY A 293 -11.44 5.56 15.23
N PHE A 294 -12.49 5.63 16.02
CA PHE A 294 -12.80 6.81 16.82
C PHE A 294 -13.04 6.38 18.26
N SER A 295 -12.41 7.11 19.17
CA SER A 295 -12.59 6.93 20.60
C SER A 295 -13.95 7.47 21.01
N HIS A 296 -14.82 6.60 21.53
CA HIS A 296 -16.04 7.02 22.22
C HIS A 296 -15.85 6.83 23.72
N LEU A 297 -15.96 7.93 24.48
CA LEU A 297 -16.04 7.86 25.94
C LEU A 297 -17.44 7.40 26.33
N GLY A 298 -17.54 6.14 26.73
CA GLY A 298 -18.75 5.60 27.33
C GLY A 298 -19.06 6.24 28.68
N ARG A 299 -20.33 6.20 29.08
CA ARG A 299 -20.82 6.74 30.36
C ARG A 299 -20.15 6.16 31.61
N ASN A 300 -19.43 5.04 31.47
CA ASN A 300 -18.77 4.33 32.56
C ASN A 300 -17.25 4.58 32.60
N GLY A 301 -16.74 5.59 31.90
CA GLY A 301 -15.30 5.87 31.82
C GLY A 301 -14.52 4.87 30.96
N ALA A 302 -15.21 4.11 30.11
CA ALA A 302 -14.60 3.20 29.16
C ALA A 302 -14.39 3.90 27.80
N GLU A 303 -13.25 3.66 27.16
CA GLU A 303 -12.91 4.14 25.82
C GLU A 303 -13.16 3.02 24.81
N TYR A 304 -13.92 3.33 23.75
CA TYR A 304 -14.18 2.39 22.67
C TYR A 304 -13.48 2.83 21.39
N LEU A 305 -12.75 1.93 20.75
CA LEU A 305 -12.16 2.11 19.42
C LEU A 305 -12.81 1.13 18.45
N PHE A 306 -13.35 1.61 17.33
CA PHE A 306 -13.91 0.77 16.26
C PHE A 306 -12.96 0.71 15.07
N GLU A 307 -12.54 -0.48 14.64
CA GLU A 307 -11.53 -0.64 13.59
C GLU A 307 -11.84 -1.81 12.66
N PHE A 308 -11.24 -1.82 11.47
CA PHE A 308 -11.30 -2.98 10.59
C PHE A 308 -10.18 -3.96 10.92
N ARG A 309 -10.55 -5.23 11.06
CA ARG A 309 -9.63 -6.37 11.13
C ARG A 309 -10.07 -7.44 10.17
N GLN A 310 -9.38 -7.52 9.04
CA GLN A 310 -9.55 -8.52 8.01
C GLN A 310 -10.98 -8.58 7.47
N GLY A 311 -11.61 -7.42 7.23
CA GLY A 311 -12.98 -7.27 6.78
C GLY A 311 -14.04 -7.41 7.88
N VAL A 312 -13.62 -7.40 9.14
CA VAL A 312 -14.51 -7.43 10.30
C VAL A 312 -14.40 -6.11 11.04
N LEU A 313 -15.52 -5.41 11.14
CA LEU A 313 -15.69 -4.30 12.07
C LEU A 313 -15.60 -4.86 13.49
N SER A 314 -14.54 -4.46 14.17
CA SER A 314 -14.17 -4.91 15.51
C SER A 314 -14.08 -3.73 16.47
N CYS A 315 -14.30 -3.98 17.76
CA CYS A 315 -14.12 -2.99 18.80
C CYS A 315 -13.00 -3.38 19.75
N SER A 316 -12.27 -2.37 20.21
CA SER A 316 -11.47 -2.44 21.42
C SER A 316 -12.16 -1.63 22.51
N ILE A 317 -12.23 -2.20 23.72
CA ILE A 317 -12.89 -1.59 24.88
C ILE A 317 -11.84 -1.48 25.98
N ARG A 318 -11.36 -0.27 26.26
CA ARG A 318 -10.45 0.00 27.37
C ARG A 318 -11.23 0.54 28.55
N PHE A 319 -10.96 0.06 29.75
CA PHE A 319 -11.61 0.49 30.98
C PHE A 319 -10.65 0.35 32.16
N ASN A 320 -11.02 0.89 33.32
CA ASN A 320 -10.20 0.74 34.51
C ASN A 320 -10.12 -0.74 34.92
N GLY A 321 -8.92 -1.32 34.86
CA GLY A 321 -8.68 -2.72 35.17
C GLY A 321 -8.51 -3.66 33.97
N GLY A 322 -8.62 -3.18 32.73
CA GLY A 322 -8.33 -4.03 31.58
C GLY A 322 -8.62 -3.46 30.19
N ILE A 323 -8.40 -4.30 29.19
CA ILE A 323 -8.71 -4.03 27.79
C ILE A 323 -9.29 -5.27 27.12
N TYR A 324 -10.35 -5.08 26.34
CA TYR A 324 -10.85 -6.09 25.40
C TYR A 324 -10.44 -5.72 23.98
N THR A 325 -9.91 -6.68 23.24
CA THR A 325 -9.56 -6.53 21.82
C THR A 325 -9.67 -7.88 21.12
N ALA A 326 -10.40 -7.95 20.01
CA ALA A 326 -10.42 -9.07 19.07
C ALA A 326 -10.51 -10.47 19.74
N GLY A 327 -11.58 -10.70 20.51
CA GLY A 327 -11.81 -12.02 21.13
C GLY A 327 -11.05 -12.27 22.42
N ARG A 328 -10.29 -11.28 22.92
CA ARG A 328 -9.46 -11.39 24.12
C ARG A 328 -9.79 -10.26 25.09
N LEU A 329 -10.15 -10.62 26.31
CA LEU A 329 -10.24 -9.72 27.45
C LEU A 329 -8.98 -9.89 28.32
N GLN A 330 -8.17 -8.85 28.44
CA GLN A 330 -7.02 -8.79 29.33
C GLN A 330 -7.39 -8.00 30.58
N LEU A 331 -7.22 -8.61 31.75
CA LEU A 331 -7.37 -7.99 33.06
C LEU A 331 -5.99 -7.63 33.61
N ASN A 332 -5.86 -6.44 34.19
CA ASN A 332 -4.63 -5.91 34.79
C ASN A 332 -4.33 -6.53 36.17
N SER A 333 -5.01 -7.62 36.51
CA SER A 333 -4.84 -8.36 37.75
C SER A 333 -4.97 -9.84 37.48
N GLU A 334 -4.33 -10.65 38.32
CA GLU A 334 -4.55 -12.09 38.31
C GLU A 334 -5.92 -12.42 38.92
N LEU A 335 -6.67 -13.30 38.25
CA LEU A 335 -7.82 -13.93 38.89
C LEU A 335 -7.31 -14.82 40.03
N ASN A 336 -8.04 -14.90 41.14
CA ASN A 336 -7.74 -15.91 42.17
C ASN A 336 -7.85 -17.33 41.58
N GLU A 337 -7.24 -18.33 42.23
CA GLU A 337 -7.16 -19.69 41.70
C GLU A 337 -8.52 -20.32 41.42
N THR A 338 -9.50 -20.10 42.29
CA THR A 338 -10.87 -20.63 42.15
C THR A 338 -11.57 -20.06 40.91
N LEU A 339 -11.47 -18.74 40.69
CA LEU A 339 -12.04 -18.09 39.52
C LEU A 339 -11.29 -18.47 38.25
N TYR A 340 -9.97 -18.59 38.31
CA TYR A 340 -9.16 -19.04 37.18
C TYR A 340 -9.54 -20.47 36.74
N ALA A 341 -9.61 -21.40 37.70
CA ALA A 341 -9.94 -22.81 37.43
C ALA A 341 -11.36 -22.98 36.86
N SER A 342 -12.30 -22.12 37.26
CA SER A 342 -13.70 -22.16 36.81
C SER A 342 -14.01 -21.24 35.63
N ALA A 343 -13.07 -20.43 35.15
CA ALA A 343 -13.36 -19.40 34.15
C ALA A 343 -13.73 -19.94 32.77
N LYS A 344 -13.18 -21.09 32.36
CA LYS A 344 -13.53 -21.70 31.08
C LYS A 344 -15.01 -22.11 31.05
N GLY A 345 -15.73 -21.74 29.99
CA GLY A 345 -17.15 -22.02 29.79
C GLY A 345 -18.09 -20.98 30.39
N ARG A 346 -17.60 -20.10 31.27
CA ARG A 346 -18.36 -18.98 31.83
C ARG A 346 -18.50 -17.83 30.83
N LEU A 347 -19.44 -16.93 31.09
CA LEU A 347 -19.67 -15.75 30.25
C LEU A 347 -18.63 -14.67 30.57
N LEU A 348 -18.23 -13.88 29.57
CA LEU A 348 -17.38 -12.70 29.83
C LEU A 348 -18.05 -11.71 30.79
N SER A 349 -19.38 -11.61 30.76
CA SER A 349 -20.16 -10.75 31.67
C SER A 349 -20.04 -11.14 33.13
N ASP A 350 -19.58 -12.36 33.44
CA ASP A 350 -19.35 -12.80 34.82
C ASP A 350 -18.08 -12.19 35.43
N PHE A 351 -17.19 -11.65 34.59
CA PHE A 351 -15.90 -11.09 34.99
C PHE A 351 -15.86 -9.56 34.89
N VAL A 352 -16.53 -9.00 33.88
CA VAL A 352 -16.61 -7.56 33.67
C VAL A 352 -18.05 -7.18 33.36
N ASP A 353 -18.61 -6.31 34.19
CA ASP A 353 -19.93 -5.75 33.94
C ASP A 353 -19.88 -4.67 32.85
N HIS A 354 -20.00 -5.11 31.60
CA HIS A 354 -20.09 -4.24 30.43
C HIS A 354 -21.32 -4.60 29.59
N PRO A 355 -22.09 -3.61 29.08
CA PRO A 355 -23.29 -3.88 28.29
C PRO A 355 -23.03 -4.77 27.07
N ALA A 356 -21.90 -4.57 26.38
CA ALA A 356 -21.51 -5.40 25.24
C ALA A 356 -21.28 -6.88 25.64
N PHE A 357 -20.70 -7.16 26.81
CA PHE A 357 -20.46 -8.53 27.27
C PHE A 357 -21.74 -9.21 27.73
N ARG A 358 -22.64 -8.48 28.42
CA ARG A 358 -23.97 -8.98 28.81
C ARG A 358 -24.82 -9.35 27.61
N GLN A 359 -24.82 -8.49 26.58
CA GLN A 359 -25.66 -8.68 25.40
C GLN A 359 -25.10 -9.71 24.42
N SER A 360 -23.78 -9.77 24.25
CA SER A 360 -23.13 -10.76 23.36
C SER A 360 -23.17 -12.19 23.90
N LYS A 361 -23.28 -12.38 25.22
CA LYS A 361 -23.32 -13.70 25.89
C LYS A 361 -22.18 -14.64 25.45
N VAL A 362 -21.01 -14.09 25.16
CA VAL A 362 -19.86 -14.87 24.71
C VAL A 362 -19.26 -15.68 25.87
N LYS A 363 -18.95 -16.95 25.60
CA LYS A 363 -18.35 -17.88 26.57
C LYS A 363 -16.84 -17.95 26.40
N ILE A 364 -16.14 -17.99 27.51
CA ILE A 364 -14.69 -18.12 27.57
C ILE A 364 -14.29 -19.53 27.11
N SER A 365 -13.44 -19.60 26.09
CA SER A 365 -12.93 -20.85 25.53
C SER A 365 -11.56 -21.23 26.08
N LYS A 366 -10.74 -20.24 26.44
CA LYS A 366 -9.39 -20.41 26.98
C LYS A 366 -9.09 -19.31 27.99
N VAL A 367 -8.31 -19.64 29.00
CA VAL A 367 -7.78 -18.72 30.01
C VAL A 367 -6.27 -18.85 29.98
N SER A 368 -5.56 -17.72 30.01
CA SER A 368 -4.10 -17.67 30.11
C SER A 368 -3.72 -16.77 31.28
N ARG A 369 -2.77 -17.19 32.12
CA ARG A 369 -2.24 -16.36 33.21
C ARG A 369 -0.81 -15.95 32.88
N TYR A 370 -0.51 -14.68 33.11
CA TYR A 370 0.84 -14.11 33.07
C TYR A 370 1.09 -13.41 34.40
N GLN A 371 2.35 -13.12 34.71
CA GLN A 371 2.70 -12.42 35.93
C GLN A 371 1.99 -11.06 35.98
N GLY A 372 1.03 -10.90 36.91
CA GLY A 372 0.25 -9.68 37.09
C GLY A 372 -0.95 -9.49 36.15
N ALA A 373 -1.29 -10.44 35.29
CA ALA A 373 -2.41 -10.30 34.36
C ALA A 373 -3.11 -11.62 34.01
N THR A 374 -4.40 -11.54 33.67
CA THR A 374 -5.16 -12.69 33.15
C THR A 374 -5.79 -12.36 31.81
N GLU A 375 -5.64 -13.27 30.84
CA GLU A 375 -6.30 -13.19 29.54
C GLU A 375 -7.44 -14.22 29.46
N LEU A 376 -8.63 -13.74 29.14
CA LEU A 376 -9.83 -14.53 28.88
C LEU A 376 -10.11 -14.47 27.37
N HIS A 377 -9.97 -15.61 26.70
CA HIS A 377 -10.20 -15.71 25.26
C HIS A 377 -11.58 -16.32 24.98
N HIS A 378 -12.24 -15.86 23.93
CA HIS A 378 -13.42 -16.50 23.37
C HIS A 378 -13.31 -16.64 21.86
N GLN A 379 -14.15 -17.51 21.29
CA GLN A 379 -14.26 -17.60 19.83
C GLN A 379 -15.03 -16.38 19.31
N ILE A 380 -14.45 -15.72 18.31
CA ILE A 380 -15.10 -14.62 17.60
C ILE A 380 -16.10 -15.23 16.61
N ARG A 381 -17.36 -14.80 16.70
CA ARG A 381 -18.38 -15.06 15.69
C ARG A 381 -18.65 -13.76 14.94
N THR A 382 -18.92 -13.88 13.65
CA THR A 382 -19.09 -12.74 12.76
C THR A 382 -20.39 -12.85 11.99
N LYS A 383 -21.06 -11.73 11.79
CA LYS A 383 -22.27 -11.60 10.96
C LYS A 383 -21.98 -10.68 9.78
N LEU A 384 -22.65 -10.92 8.64
CA LEU A 384 -22.53 -10.05 7.48
C LEU A 384 -23.26 -8.73 7.71
N ILE A 385 -22.68 -7.64 7.23
CA ILE A 385 -23.27 -6.30 7.20
C ILE A 385 -23.76 -6.06 5.78
N TYR A 386 -25.02 -5.69 5.61
CA TYR A 386 -25.60 -5.44 4.29
C TYR A 386 -25.78 -3.94 4.07
N PRO A 387 -25.66 -3.42 2.85
CA PRO A 387 -26.03 -2.03 2.59
C PRO A 387 -27.49 -1.80 3.02
N GLN A 388 -27.81 -0.61 3.53
CA GLN A 388 -29.20 -0.26 3.76
C GLN A 388 -29.96 -0.45 2.45
N VAL A 389 -30.97 -1.32 2.47
CA VAL A 389 -31.93 -1.38 1.36
C VAL A 389 -32.62 -0.02 1.38
N GLN A 390 -32.21 0.88 0.49
CA GLN A 390 -33.06 2.00 0.13
C GLN A 390 -34.34 1.35 -0.37
N SER A 391 -35.42 1.44 0.41
CA SER A 391 -36.74 1.13 -0.06
C SER A 391 -36.95 2.00 -1.30
N ILE A 392 -36.81 1.41 -2.49
CA ILE A 392 -37.28 2.03 -3.71
C ILE A 392 -38.76 2.25 -3.43
N ALA A 393 -39.14 3.51 -3.27
CA ALA A 393 -40.53 3.91 -3.18
C ALA A 393 -41.23 3.23 -4.35
N ARG A 394 -42.17 2.33 -4.07
CA ARG A 394 -43.09 1.84 -5.08
C ARG A 394 -43.63 3.08 -5.79
N PRO A 395 -43.63 3.15 -7.12
CA PRO A 395 -44.35 4.21 -7.80
C PRO A 395 -45.79 4.12 -7.31
N ILE A 396 -46.24 5.18 -6.64
CA ILE A 396 -47.66 5.39 -6.39
C ILE A 396 -48.25 5.72 -7.76
N GLY A 397 -49.07 4.81 -8.29
CA GLY A 397 -50.13 5.13 -9.23
C GLY A 397 -49.74 5.50 -10.66
N GLY A 398 -50.25 4.69 -11.59
CA GLY A 398 -50.36 4.95 -13.01
C GLY A 398 -51.16 3.82 -13.63
#